data_AF-A0A4P6JPN1-F1
#
_entry.id   AF-A0A4P6JPN1-F1
#
_cell.length_a   1.000
_cell.length_b   1.000
_cell.length_c   1.000
_cell.angle_alpha   90.00
_cell.angle_beta   90.00
_cell.angle_gamma   90.00
#
_symmetry.space_group_name_H-M   'P 1'
#
loop_
_entity.id
_entity.type
_entity.pdbx_description
1 polymer ?
#
loop_
_entity_poly.entity_id
_entity_poly.type
_entity_poly.pdbx_seq_one_letter_code
_entity_poly.pdbx_strand_id
1 'polypeptide(L)'
;MKIHKLLLYLYPLAWRERYEDEFLLVFASQPFSLFEALDVLRGALDVHLHPQLGTKTLPLPDKLRRLHLALRSSLLILFCAFIGFLLAGMGFQKMTEDGTFQQVSQSASLVGISFQLVIIGAVIALLGGIAGGLPIAMAIIKSALARRRYTPLFLLTVPFLAFAFFVLILSLLKVLDHSGLQPLWLTFLYRGTFLATVLCVAIVSTGALCLAVTHSEIPGKLLGFAVLPSILVTLAMGMVLTAIAIWGIGLYKNAPQLLAGNSGIVGTSTSGTWLGIVLMMVLACSLATLSLRRALSARAALRMSSR
;
A
#
# COMPACT_ATOMS: atom_id res chain seq x y z
N MET A 1 15.48 -29.02 6.93
CA MET A 1 14.00 -28.96 6.95
C MET A 1 13.52 -29.19 5.51
N LYS A 2 12.70 -30.20 5.22
CA LYS A 2 12.29 -30.54 3.83
C LYS A 2 11.46 -29.38 3.23
N ILE A 3 11.77 -28.96 2.01
CA ILE A 3 11.13 -27.84 1.27
C ILE A 3 9.59 -27.86 1.35
N HIS A 4 8.98 -29.05 1.30
CA HIS A 4 7.54 -29.27 1.43
C HIS A 4 6.93 -28.66 2.71
N LYS A 5 7.61 -28.80 3.87
CA LYS A 5 7.13 -28.19 5.11
C LYS A 5 7.18 -26.66 5.05
N LEU A 6 8.20 -26.11 4.40
CA LEU A 6 8.35 -24.66 4.26
C LEU A 6 7.26 -24.08 3.35
N LEU A 7 6.88 -24.80 2.29
CA LEU A 7 5.75 -24.42 1.43
C LEU A 7 4.40 -24.53 2.15
N LEU A 8 4.21 -25.53 3.01
CA LEU A 8 2.99 -25.64 3.82
C LEU A 8 2.80 -24.46 4.76
N TYR A 9 3.88 -23.92 5.36
CA TYR A 9 3.80 -22.72 6.21
C TYR A 9 3.25 -21.48 5.49
N LEU A 10 3.20 -21.48 4.15
CA LEU A 10 2.56 -20.41 3.38
C LEU A 10 1.03 -20.46 3.48
N TYR A 11 0.43 -21.60 3.84
CA TYR A 11 -1.01 -21.72 4.03
C TYR A 11 -1.46 -21.19 5.41
N PRO A 12 -2.67 -20.58 5.49
CA PRO A 12 -3.25 -20.17 6.77
C PRO A 12 -3.35 -21.33 7.77
N LEU A 13 -3.19 -21.04 9.05
CA LEU A 13 -3.23 -22.04 10.13
C LEU A 13 -4.50 -22.90 10.07
N ALA A 14 -5.67 -22.28 9.92
CA ALA A 14 -6.96 -22.99 9.86
C ALA A 14 -7.09 -23.92 8.64
N TRP A 15 -6.37 -23.64 7.56
CA TRP A 15 -6.32 -24.55 6.41
C TRP A 15 -5.39 -25.73 6.72
N ARG A 16 -4.22 -25.44 7.30
CA ARG A 16 -3.25 -26.47 7.69
C ARG A 16 -3.80 -27.45 8.72
N GLU A 17 -4.47 -26.95 9.76
CA GLU A 17 -5.15 -27.79 10.77
C GLU A 17 -6.09 -28.83 10.16
N ARG A 18 -6.60 -28.58 8.94
CA ARG A 18 -7.51 -29.48 8.26
C ARG A 18 -6.85 -30.34 7.18
N TYR A 19 -5.97 -29.76 6.37
CA TYR A 19 -5.50 -30.38 5.13
C TYR A 19 -4.00 -30.70 5.15
N GLU A 20 -3.25 -30.32 6.20
CA GLU A 20 -1.81 -30.55 6.25
C GLU A 20 -1.45 -32.02 6.08
N ASP A 21 -2.14 -32.92 6.78
CA ASP A 21 -1.87 -34.36 6.71
C ASP A 21 -2.16 -34.94 5.31
N GLU A 22 -3.30 -34.56 4.72
CA GLU A 22 -3.66 -34.96 3.35
C GLU A 22 -2.62 -34.46 2.33
N PHE A 23 -2.17 -33.21 2.47
CA PHE A 23 -1.21 -32.61 1.56
C PHE A 23 0.21 -33.21 1.71
N LEU A 24 0.61 -33.55 2.93
CA LEU A 24 1.88 -34.24 3.19
C LEU A 24 1.88 -35.65 2.59
N LEU A 25 0.73 -36.35 2.60
CA LEU A 25 0.58 -37.66 1.94
C LEU A 25 0.74 -37.53 0.41
N VAL A 26 0.15 -36.50 -0.21
CA VAL A 26 0.33 -36.23 -1.64
C VAL A 26 1.80 -35.98 -1.97
N PHE A 27 2.49 -35.12 -1.23
CA PHE A 27 3.94 -34.88 -1.42
C PHE A 27 4.82 -36.10 -1.17
N ALA A 28 4.39 -37.03 -0.33
CA ALA A 28 5.13 -38.28 -0.11
C ALA A 28 5.03 -39.25 -1.30
N SER A 29 4.00 -39.10 -2.14
CA SER A 29 3.67 -40.02 -3.24
C SER A 29 4.23 -39.64 -4.61
N GLN A 30 4.76 -38.42 -4.79
CA GLN A 30 5.27 -37.94 -6.09
C GLN A 30 6.60 -37.17 -5.96
N PRO A 31 7.49 -37.26 -6.96
CA PRO A 31 8.72 -36.48 -7.00
C PRO A 31 8.42 -35.00 -7.24
N PHE A 32 8.97 -34.13 -6.38
CA PHE A 32 8.62 -32.71 -6.35
C PHE A 32 9.28 -31.90 -7.47
N SER A 33 8.47 -31.32 -8.36
CA SER A 33 8.93 -30.47 -9.48
C SER A 33 8.83 -28.97 -9.17
N LEU A 34 9.55 -28.13 -9.94
CA LEU A 34 9.42 -26.66 -9.84
C LEU A 34 8.00 -26.18 -10.19
N PHE A 35 7.32 -26.87 -11.12
CA PHE A 35 5.95 -26.55 -11.50
C PHE A 35 4.96 -26.85 -10.36
N GLU A 36 5.15 -27.94 -9.64
CA GLU A 36 4.37 -28.22 -8.41
C GLU A 36 4.63 -27.17 -7.34
N ALA A 37 5.87 -26.71 -7.16
CA ALA A 37 6.16 -25.61 -6.24
C ALA A 37 5.37 -24.34 -6.59
N LEU A 38 5.29 -23.99 -7.88
CA LEU A 38 4.48 -22.86 -8.35
C LEU A 38 2.99 -23.09 -8.15
N ASP A 39 2.49 -24.30 -8.38
CA ASP A 39 1.08 -24.63 -8.17
C ASP A 39 0.70 -24.58 -6.69
N VAL A 40 1.58 -25.05 -5.79
CA VAL A 40 1.42 -24.96 -4.34
C VAL A 40 1.46 -23.51 -3.87
N LEU A 41 2.35 -22.68 -4.43
CA LEU A 41 2.37 -21.24 -4.16
C LEU A 41 1.06 -20.57 -4.60
N ARG A 42 0.53 -20.97 -5.76
CA ARG A 42 -0.75 -20.48 -6.28
C ARG A 42 -1.92 -20.94 -5.39
N GLY A 43 -1.91 -22.20 -4.94
CA GLY A 43 -2.89 -22.74 -4.00
C GLY A 43 -2.86 -22.01 -2.65
N ALA A 44 -1.67 -21.77 -2.10
CA ALA A 44 -1.50 -20.99 -0.87
C ALA A 44 -2.09 -19.58 -1.04
N LEU A 45 -1.77 -18.91 -2.14
CA LEU A 45 -2.31 -17.59 -2.47
C LEU A 45 -3.84 -17.64 -2.58
N ASP A 46 -4.40 -18.63 -3.27
CA ASP A 46 -5.85 -18.76 -3.45
C ASP A 46 -6.58 -18.95 -2.12
N VAL A 47 -6.03 -19.73 -1.21
CA VAL A 47 -6.57 -19.93 0.14
C VAL A 47 -6.52 -18.62 0.96
N HIS A 48 -5.47 -17.81 0.81
CA HIS A 48 -5.42 -16.47 1.41
C HIS A 48 -6.46 -15.52 0.83
N LEU A 49 -6.76 -15.63 -0.46
CA LEU A 49 -7.75 -14.80 -1.16
C LEU A 49 -9.20 -15.19 -0.85
N HIS A 50 -9.44 -16.44 -0.46
CA HIS A 50 -10.77 -16.97 -0.15
C HIS A 50 -10.89 -17.44 1.32
N PRO A 51 -11.01 -16.50 2.29
CA PRO A 51 -11.07 -16.82 3.72
C PRO A 51 -12.17 -17.81 4.10
N GLN A 52 -13.23 -17.90 3.29
CA GLN A 52 -14.35 -18.80 3.52
C GLN A 52 -14.00 -20.29 3.40
N LEU A 53 -12.97 -20.66 2.63
CA LEU A 53 -12.65 -22.07 2.33
C LEU A 53 -12.29 -22.86 3.61
N GLY A 54 -11.66 -22.21 4.60
CA GLY A 54 -11.34 -22.79 5.90
C GLY A 54 -12.43 -22.65 6.96
N THR A 55 -13.61 -22.12 6.62
CA THR A 55 -14.67 -21.80 7.62
C THR A 55 -15.95 -22.63 7.48
N LYS A 56 -15.99 -23.59 6.54
CA LYS A 56 -17.22 -24.35 6.24
C LYS A 56 -17.77 -25.14 7.43
N THR A 57 -16.91 -25.63 8.32
CA THR A 57 -17.27 -26.48 9.47
C THR A 57 -17.40 -25.71 10.78
N LEU A 58 -17.09 -24.41 10.79
CA LEU A 58 -17.15 -23.61 12.01
C LEU A 58 -18.60 -23.25 12.35
N PRO A 59 -18.94 -23.14 13.65
CA PRO A 59 -20.19 -22.53 14.08
C PRO A 59 -20.38 -21.14 13.47
N LEU A 60 -21.63 -20.78 13.17
CA LEU A 60 -21.99 -19.49 12.58
C LEU A 60 -21.35 -18.27 13.28
N PRO A 61 -21.36 -18.12 14.63
CA PRO A 61 -20.76 -16.95 15.28
C PRO A 61 -19.24 -16.83 15.04
N ASP A 62 -18.51 -17.94 15.08
CA ASP A 62 -17.07 -17.95 14.85
C ASP A 62 -16.72 -17.67 13.38
N LYS A 63 -17.53 -18.20 12.46
CA LYS A 63 -17.42 -17.92 11.02
C LYS A 63 -17.59 -16.44 10.75
N LEU A 64 -18.63 -15.80 11.28
CA LEU A 64 -18.87 -14.36 11.13
C LEU A 64 -17.72 -13.53 11.69
N ARG A 65 -17.22 -13.89 12.89
CA ARG A 65 -16.07 -13.21 13.51
C ARG A 65 -14.83 -13.28 12.63
N ARG A 66 -14.49 -14.46 12.08
CA ARG A 66 -13.33 -14.63 11.18
C ARG A 66 -13.49 -13.84 9.88
N LEU A 67 -14.68 -13.82 9.28
CA LEU A 67 -14.94 -13.03 8.07
C LEU A 67 -14.81 -11.53 8.32
N HIS A 68 -15.29 -11.02 9.47
CA HIS A 68 -15.08 -9.63 9.86
C HIS A 68 -13.60 -9.29 10.09
N LEU A 69 -12.86 -10.17 10.76
CA LEU A 69 -11.41 -10.00 10.95
C LEU A 69 -10.67 -10.00 9.61
N ALA A 70 -11.03 -10.89 8.68
CA ALA A 70 -10.45 -10.93 7.34
C ALA A 70 -10.77 -9.67 6.53
N LEU A 71 -11.99 -9.15 6.62
CA LEU A 71 -12.38 -7.90 5.96
C LEU A 71 -11.56 -6.72 6.50
N ARG A 72 -11.46 -6.61 7.84
CA ARG A 72 -10.69 -5.56 8.51
C ARG A 72 -9.20 -5.64 8.16
N SER A 73 -8.59 -6.82 8.26
CA SER A 73 -7.17 -7.00 7.93
C SER A 73 -6.89 -6.67 6.47
N SER A 74 -7.81 -7.02 5.56
CA SER A 74 -7.67 -6.69 4.14
C SER A 74 -7.71 -5.18 3.91
N LEU A 75 -8.63 -4.47 4.55
CA LEU A 75 -8.70 -3.00 4.44
C LEU A 75 -7.46 -2.32 5.02
N LEU A 76 -6.89 -2.84 6.12
CA LEU A 76 -5.64 -2.33 6.68
C LEU A 76 -4.44 -2.56 5.75
N ILE A 77 -4.32 -3.74 5.16
CA ILE A 77 -3.27 -4.02 4.16
C ILE A 77 -3.42 -3.10 2.95
N LEU A 78 -4.66 -2.90 2.47
CA LEU A 78 -4.94 -1.98 1.36
C LEU A 78 -4.55 -0.55 1.71
N PHE A 79 -4.87 -0.09 2.92
CA PHE A 79 -4.45 1.23 3.42
C PHE A 79 -2.92 1.37 3.46
N CYS A 80 -2.20 0.40 4.01
CA CYS A 80 -0.74 0.40 4.02
C CYS A 80 -0.16 0.41 2.59
N ALA A 81 -0.72 -0.38 1.67
CA ALA A 81 -0.32 -0.41 0.28
C ALA A 81 -0.56 0.95 -0.41
N PHE A 82 -1.70 1.59 -0.14
CA PHE A 82 -2.01 2.93 -0.62
C PHE A 82 -1.02 3.98 -0.10
N ILE A 83 -0.63 3.94 1.17
CA ILE A 83 0.39 4.86 1.72
C ILE A 83 1.74 4.63 1.03
N GLY A 84 2.17 3.38 0.87
CA GLY A 84 3.40 3.06 0.11
C GLY A 84 3.35 3.57 -1.33
N PHE A 85 2.19 3.49 -1.97
CA PHE A 85 1.95 4.04 -3.30
C PHE A 85 2.05 5.57 -3.33
N LEU A 86 1.47 6.27 -2.33
CA LEU A 86 1.58 7.72 -2.19
C LEU A 86 3.04 8.16 -1.99
N LEU A 87 3.82 7.43 -1.17
CA LEU A 87 5.25 7.72 -1.00
C LEU A 87 6.02 7.61 -2.32
N ALA A 88 5.75 6.57 -3.11
CA ALA A 88 6.35 6.41 -4.43
C ALA A 88 5.92 7.53 -5.40
N GLY A 89 4.64 7.93 -5.36
CA GLY A 89 4.12 9.05 -6.14
C GLY A 89 4.72 10.41 -5.76
N MET A 90 4.97 10.66 -4.47
CA MET A 90 5.72 11.84 -4.03
C MET A 90 7.16 11.81 -4.53
N GLY A 91 7.79 10.63 -4.57
CA GLY A 91 9.09 10.43 -5.20
C GLY A 91 9.10 10.81 -6.68
N PHE A 92 8.06 10.40 -7.42
CA PHE A 92 7.86 10.77 -8.82
C PHE A 92 7.68 12.27 -9.00
N GLN A 93 6.85 12.91 -8.17
CA GLN A 93 6.65 14.35 -8.21
C GLN A 93 7.95 15.12 -7.92
N LYS A 94 8.75 14.63 -6.96
CA LYS A 94 10.03 15.28 -6.63
C LYS A 94 11.04 15.16 -7.77
N MET A 95 11.07 14.01 -8.45
CA MET A 95 11.96 13.78 -9.60
C MET A 95 11.60 14.66 -10.81
N THR A 96 10.32 15.03 -10.96
CA THR A 96 9.80 15.76 -12.13
C THR A 96 9.63 17.27 -11.89
N GLU A 97 10.10 17.78 -10.75
CA GLU A 97 9.98 19.20 -10.37
C GLU A 97 10.86 20.13 -11.21
N ASP A 98 11.93 19.62 -11.82
CA ASP A 98 12.83 20.42 -12.67
C ASP A 98 12.15 20.85 -13.98
N GLY A 99 12.30 22.13 -14.33
CA GLY A 99 11.68 22.75 -15.51
C GLY A 99 12.06 22.09 -16.84
N THR A 100 13.19 21.38 -16.91
CA THR A 100 13.57 20.59 -18.09
C THR A 100 12.58 19.45 -18.37
N PHE A 101 12.05 18.77 -17.34
CA PHE A 101 11.01 17.76 -17.52
C PHE A 101 9.70 18.39 -17.99
N GLN A 102 9.38 19.60 -17.51
CA GLN A 102 8.20 20.33 -17.95
C GLN A 102 8.28 20.72 -19.43
N GLN A 103 9.45 21.16 -19.91
CA GLN A 103 9.67 21.46 -21.33
C GLN A 103 9.49 20.22 -22.21
N VAL A 104 10.04 19.07 -21.82
CA VAL A 104 9.86 17.82 -22.57
C VAL A 104 8.41 17.34 -22.53
N SER A 105 7.72 17.53 -21.41
CA SER A 105 6.29 17.24 -21.29
C SER A 105 5.43 18.08 -22.23
N GLN A 106 5.88 19.28 -22.62
CA GLN A 106 5.18 20.15 -23.56
C GLN A 106 5.51 19.80 -25.02
N SER A 107 6.73 19.36 -25.32
CA SER A 107 7.15 19.01 -26.69
C SER A 107 6.74 17.59 -27.10
N ALA A 108 6.72 16.63 -26.17
CA ALA A 108 6.35 15.24 -26.43
C ALA A 108 4.96 14.92 -25.85
N SER A 109 3.94 14.87 -26.71
CA SER A 109 2.54 14.64 -26.32
C SER A 109 2.34 13.38 -25.46
N LEU A 110 3.05 12.29 -25.76
CA LEU A 110 2.97 11.05 -24.97
C LEU A 110 3.41 11.25 -23.51
N VAL A 111 4.49 12.02 -23.30
CA VAL A 111 5.03 12.33 -21.97
C VAL A 111 4.04 13.22 -21.22
N GLY A 112 3.52 14.26 -21.88
CA GLY A 112 2.54 15.17 -21.29
C GLY A 112 1.21 14.52 -20.92
N ILE A 113 0.62 13.73 -21.82
CA ILE A 113 -0.64 13.00 -21.55
C ILE A 113 -0.44 12.03 -20.39
N SER A 114 0.68 11.29 -20.36
CA SER A 114 0.97 10.36 -19.28
C SER A 114 1.09 11.08 -17.94
N PHE A 115 1.77 12.23 -17.90
CA PHE A 115 1.89 13.04 -16.68
C PHE A 115 0.52 13.55 -16.19
N GLN A 116 -0.36 13.98 -17.09
CA GLN A 116 -1.73 14.39 -16.72
C GLN A 116 -2.55 13.22 -16.18
N LEU A 117 -2.43 12.02 -16.76
CA LEU A 117 -3.08 10.81 -16.26
C LEU A 117 -2.61 10.45 -14.84
N VAL A 118 -1.33 10.68 -14.52
CA VAL A 118 -0.82 10.52 -13.16
C VAL A 118 -1.54 11.46 -12.18
N ILE A 119 -1.67 12.74 -12.53
CA ILE A 119 -2.36 13.73 -11.68
C ILE A 119 -3.83 13.35 -11.48
N ILE A 120 -4.55 13.06 -12.57
CA ILE A 120 -5.97 12.68 -12.52
C ILE A 120 -6.15 11.43 -11.66
N GLY A 121 -5.34 10.40 -11.88
CA GLY A 121 -5.38 9.18 -11.10
C GLY A 121 -5.05 9.39 -9.62
N ALA A 122 -4.06 10.23 -9.31
CA ALA A 122 -3.72 10.57 -7.92
C ALA A 122 -4.87 11.28 -7.20
N VAL A 123 -5.55 12.21 -7.87
CA VAL A 123 -6.74 12.90 -7.33
C VAL A 123 -7.88 11.91 -7.08
N ILE A 124 -8.18 11.03 -8.04
CA ILE A 124 -9.23 10.01 -7.88
C ILE A 124 -8.89 9.06 -6.73
N ALA A 125 -7.64 8.61 -6.63
CA ALA A 125 -7.19 7.74 -5.54
C ALA A 125 -7.28 8.43 -4.17
N LEU A 126 -6.92 9.70 -4.07
CA LEU A 126 -7.04 10.48 -2.84
C LEU A 126 -8.50 10.63 -2.41
N LEU A 127 -9.38 11.02 -3.33
CA LEU A 127 -10.82 11.17 -3.06
C LEU A 127 -11.45 9.84 -2.65
N GLY A 128 -11.09 8.74 -3.31
CA GLY A 128 -11.52 7.40 -2.93
C GLY A 128 -11.03 6.99 -1.54
N GLY A 129 -9.78 7.31 -1.21
CA GLY A 129 -9.20 7.09 0.12
C GLY A 129 -9.94 7.85 1.21
N ILE A 130 -10.25 9.13 0.97
CA ILE A 130 -11.03 9.97 1.90
C ILE A 130 -12.45 9.42 2.05
N ALA A 131 -13.13 9.10 0.95
CA ALA A 131 -14.49 8.56 0.98
C ALA A 131 -14.59 7.23 1.73
N GLY A 132 -13.56 6.37 1.64
CA GLY A 132 -13.49 5.11 2.39
C GLY A 132 -13.06 5.27 3.86
N GLY A 133 -12.10 6.15 4.13
CA GLY A 133 -11.48 6.32 5.45
C GLY A 133 -12.28 7.21 6.40
N LEU A 134 -12.90 8.28 5.89
CA LEU A 134 -13.59 9.29 6.71
C LEU A 134 -14.74 8.68 7.55
N PRO A 135 -15.65 7.84 7.00
CA PRO A 135 -16.70 7.21 7.81
C PRO A 135 -16.14 6.30 8.91
N ILE A 136 -15.02 5.63 8.66
CA ILE A 136 -14.34 4.79 9.66
C ILE A 136 -13.76 5.66 10.77
N ALA A 137 -13.04 6.73 10.41
CA ALA A 137 -12.47 7.67 11.38
C ALA A 137 -13.56 8.31 12.27
N MET A 138 -14.67 8.76 11.67
CA MET A 138 -15.81 9.30 12.42
C MET A 138 -16.42 8.27 13.37
N ALA A 139 -16.53 7.01 12.96
CA ALA A 139 -17.04 5.94 13.81
C ALA A 139 -16.10 5.65 15.00
N ILE A 140 -14.78 5.68 14.78
CA ILE A 140 -13.77 5.55 15.85
C ILE A 140 -13.92 6.69 16.85
N ILE A 141 -13.98 7.94 16.38
CA ILE A 141 -14.13 9.13 17.23
C ILE A 141 -15.41 9.04 18.05
N LYS A 142 -16.55 8.75 17.41
CA LYS A 142 -17.86 8.64 18.07
C LYS A 142 -17.86 7.54 19.13
N SER A 143 -17.29 6.37 18.82
CA SER A 143 -17.21 5.23 19.75
C SER A 143 -16.28 5.54 20.95
N ALA A 144 -15.14 6.17 20.69
CA ALA A 144 -14.17 6.55 21.70
C ALA A 144 -14.75 7.58 22.68
N LEU A 145 -15.45 8.60 22.18
CA LEU A 145 -16.12 9.61 23.00
C LEU A 145 -17.26 9.01 23.83
N ALA A 146 -18.10 8.17 23.23
CA ALA A 146 -19.23 7.54 23.93
C ALA A 146 -18.78 6.63 25.09
N ARG A 147 -17.64 5.93 24.92
CA ARG A 147 -17.10 5.00 25.93
C ARG A 147 -16.02 5.60 26.83
N ARG A 148 -15.73 6.91 26.70
CA ARG A 148 -14.63 7.62 27.40
C ARG A 148 -13.27 6.91 27.28
N ARG A 149 -12.98 6.30 26.12
CA ARG A 149 -11.70 5.65 25.84
C ARG A 149 -10.81 6.61 25.04
N TYR A 150 -9.82 7.20 25.69
CA TYR A 150 -8.97 8.23 25.06
C TYR A 150 -7.85 7.66 24.17
N THR A 151 -7.49 6.37 24.32
CA THR A 151 -6.39 5.76 23.57
C THR A 151 -6.58 5.84 22.04
N PRO A 152 -7.74 5.47 21.44
CA PRO A 152 -7.92 5.60 19.99
C PRO A 152 -7.94 7.05 19.51
N LEU A 153 -8.39 8.01 20.34
CA LEU A 153 -8.35 9.43 20.01
C LEU A 153 -6.91 9.93 19.94
N PHE A 154 -6.08 9.55 20.91
CA PHE A 154 -4.65 9.88 20.87
C PHE A 154 -3.96 9.27 19.66
N LEU A 155 -4.26 8.03 19.29
CA LEU A 155 -3.70 7.41 18.09
C LEU A 155 -4.12 8.12 16.78
N LEU A 156 -5.33 8.70 16.74
CA LEU A 156 -5.80 9.50 15.61
C LEU A 156 -5.12 10.88 15.50
N THR A 157 -4.56 11.42 16.59
CA THR A 157 -3.82 12.68 16.56
C THR A 157 -2.37 12.51 16.11
N VAL A 158 -1.81 11.30 16.21
CA VAL A 158 -0.42 10.99 15.83
C VAL A 158 -0.05 11.45 14.41
N PRO A 159 -0.86 11.20 13.35
CA PRO A 159 -0.51 11.66 12.00
C PRO A 159 -0.36 13.18 11.88
N PHE A 160 -1.20 13.94 12.60
CA PHE A 160 -1.15 15.41 12.59
C PHE A 160 0.10 15.92 13.32
N LEU A 161 0.44 15.31 14.46
CA LEU A 161 1.65 15.64 15.20
C LEU A 161 2.92 15.26 14.41
N ALA A 162 2.94 14.08 13.78
CA ALA A 162 4.03 13.64 12.94
C ALA A 162 4.22 14.56 11.72
N PHE A 163 3.12 15.01 11.10
CA PHE A 163 3.18 15.98 10.01
C PHE A 163 3.67 17.37 10.49
N ALA A 164 3.22 17.85 11.64
CA ALA A 164 3.71 19.11 12.22
C ALA A 164 5.23 19.03 12.50
N PHE A 165 5.68 17.91 13.06
CA PHE A 165 7.10 17.65 13.29
C PHE A 165 7.91 17.58 11.99
N PHE A 166 7.36 16.95 10.94
CA PHE A 166 7.96 16.93 9.61
C PHE A 166 8.14 18.35 9.06
N VAL A 167 7.10 19.19 9.09
CA VAL A 167 7.14 20.58 8.62
C VAL A 167 8.15 21.40 9.42
N LEU A 168 8.24 21.19 10.73
CA LEU A 168 9.23 21.83 11.59
C LEU A 168 10.65 21.47 11.17
N ILE A 169 10.92 20.17 10.93
CA ILE A 169 12.23 19.72 10.42
C ILE A 169 12.53 20.36 9.08
N LEU A 170 11.61 20.33 8.11
CA LEU A 170 11.84 20.95 6.79
C LEU A 170 12.17 22.44 6.90
N SER A 171 11.44 23.15 7.77
CA SER A 171 11.67 24.57 8.02
C SER A 171 13.07 24.81 8.59
N LEU A 172 13.49 23.98 9.58
CA LEU A 172 14.82 24.06 10.16
C LEU A 172 15.91 23.77 9.13
N LEU A 173 15.75 22.72 8.31
CA LEU A 173 16.71 22.38 7.26
C LEU A 173 16.85 23.52 6.25
N LYS A 174 15.74 24.16 5.86
CA LYS A 174 15.74 25.31 4.94
C LYS A 174 16.45 26.55 5.51
N VAL A 175 16.30 26.80 6.81
CA VAL A 175 17.00 27.90 7.50
C VAL A 175 18.51 27.64 7.52
N LEU A 176 18.93 26.40 7.75
CA LEU A 176 20.35 26.04 7.79
C LEU A 176 21.00 26.01 6.39
N ASP A 177 20.23 25.78 5.31
CA ASP A 177 20.71 25.74 3.93
C ASP A 177 21.08 27.14 3.36
N HIS A 178 20.64 28.24 3.99
CA HIS A 178 20.89 29.61 3.53
C HIS A 178 22.37 30.04 3.51
N SER A 179 23.30 29.25 4.04
CA SER A 179 24.71 29.63 4.18
C SER A 179 25.54 29.51 2.90
N GLY A 180 24.98 29.05 1.76
CA GLY A 180 25.52 29.18 0.39
C GLY A 180 26.81 28.40 0.05
N LEU A 181 27.59 27.99 1.05
CA LEU A 181 28.83 27.23 0.90
C LEU A 181 28.73 26.00 1.79
N GLN A 182 28.09 24.95 1.28
CA GLN A 182 27.94 23.71 2.02
C GLN A 182 28.81 22.58 1.45
N PRO A 183 29.62 21.91 2.30
CA PRO A 183 30.42 20.78 1.87
C PRO A 183 29.54 19.58 1.50
N LEU A 184 30.02 18.74 0.58
CA LEU A 184 29.28 17.57 0.04
C LEU A 184 28.65 16.68 1.13
N TRP A 185 29.36 16.41 2.22
CA TRP A 185 28.87 15.57 3.32
C TRP A 185 27.61 16.14 3.97
N LEU A 186 27.50 17.46 4.04
CA LEU A 186 26.37 18.14 4.66
C LEU A 186 25.13 18.02 3.76
N THR A 187 25.30 18.12 2.43
CA THR A 187 24.23 17.84 1.45
C THR A 187 23.71 16.40 1.56
N PHE A 188 24.60 15.41 1.74
CA PHE A 188 24.18 14.02 1.99
C PHE A 188 23.39 13.89 3.29
N LEU A 189 23.82 14.58 4.35
CA LEU A 189 23.14 14.59 5.65
C LEU A 189 21.74 15.21 5.55
N TYR A 190 21.58 16.34 4.85
CA TYR A 190 20.28 16.97 4.59
C TYR A 190 19.32 16.03 3.86
N ARG A 191 19.81 15.44 2.77
CA ARG A 191 19.03 14.55 1.91
C ARG A 191 18.65 13.26 2.64
N GLY A 192 19.58 12.66 3.38
CA GLY A 192 19.34 11.49 4.21
C GLY A 192 18.34 11.78 5.33
N THR A 193 18.49 12.92 6.01
CA THR A 193 17.56 13.36 7.06
C THR A 193 16.15 13.58 6.50
N PHE A 194 16.03 14.21 5.33
CA PHE A 194 14.75 14.38 4.65
C PHE A 194 14.06 13.03 4.40
N LEU A 195 14.75 12.10 3.74
CA LEU A 195 14.18 10.79 3.39
C LEU A 195 13.83 9.97 4.64
N ALA A 196 14.73 9.94 5.63
CA ALA A 196 14.49 9.25 6.89
C ALA A 196 13.27 9.83 7.64
N THR A 197 13.12 11.16 7.64
CA THR A 197 11.98 11.81 8.30
C THR A 197 10.67 11.49 7.58
N VAL A 198 10.65 11.56 6.24
CA VAL A 198 9.45 11.19 5.45
C VAL A 198 9.02 9.75 5.72
N LEU A 199 9.97 8.82 5.69
CA LEU A 199 9.70 7.40 5.96
C LEU A 199 9.23 7.16 7.40
N CYS A 200 9.89 7.79 8.38
CA CYS A 200 9.52 7.69 9.79
C CYS A 200 8.09 8.22 10.02
N VAL A 201 7.77 9.40 9.50
CA VAL A 201 6.44 10.02 9.61
C VAL A 201 5.39 9.13 8.98
N ALA A 202 5.65 8.56 7.80
CA ALA A 202 4.72 7.66 7.13
C ALA A 202 4.49 6.36 7.91
N ILE A 203 5.56 5.72 8.42
CA ILE A 203 5.47 4.48 9.20
C ILE A 203 4.72 4.73 10.52
N VAL A 204 5.10 5.76 11.27
CA VAL A 204 4.48 6.10 12.56
C VAL A 204 3.01 6.47 12.39
N SER A 205 2.67 7.29 11.39
CA SER A 205 1.29 7.70 11.11
C SER A 205 0.43 6.51 10.68
N THR A 206 0.94 5.68 9.75
CA THR A 206 0.22 4.50 9.27
C THR A 206 0.03 3.47 10.38
N GLY A 207 1.08 3.21 11.16
CA GLY A 207 1.05 2.31 12.30
C GLY A 207 0.03 2.75 13.36
N ALA A 208 0.02 4.05 13.71
CA ALA A 208 -0.92 4.60 14.67
C ALA A 208 -2.37 4.49 14.18
N LEU A 209 -2.64 4.78 12.90
CA LEU A 209 -3.98 4.61 12.32
C LEU A 209 -4.41 3.15 12.28
N CYS A 210 -3.52 2.23 11.90
CA CYS A 210 -3.78 0.79 11.94
C CYS A 210 -4.10 0.33 13.37
N LEU A 211 -3.33 0.77 14.37
CA LEU A 211 -3.58 0.47 15.77
C LEU A 211 -4.94 1.04 16.22
N ALA A 212 -5.24 2.30 15.91
CA ALA A 212 -6.52 2.93 16.24
C ALA A 212 -7.70 2.13 15.66
N VAL A 213 -7.58 1.72 14.40
CA VAL A 213 -8.57 0.87 13.74
C VAL A 213 -8.67 -0.47 14.46
N THR A 214 -7.57 -1.14 14.84
CA THR A 214 -7.56 -2.47 15.51
C THR A 214 -8.14 -2.49 16.92
N HIS A 215 -7.98 -1.39 17.66
CA HIS A 215 -8.53 -1.24 19.01
C HIS A 215 -10.00 -0.79 19.04
N SER A 216 -10.55 -0.39 17.90
CA SER A 216 -11.91 0.15 17.82
C SER A 216 -12.94 -0.89 17.37
N GLU A 217 -14.10 -0.94 18.04
CA GLU A 217 -15.26 -1.72 17.59
C GLU A 217 -15.95 -0.98 16.44
N ILE A 218 -15.64 -1.37 15.20
CA ILE A 218 -16.21 -0.76 13.99
C ILE A 218 -17.37 -1.63 13.48
N PRO A 219 -18.57 -1.05 13.29
CA PRO A 219 -19.69 -1.75 12.68
C PRO A 219 -19.32 -2.39 11.33
N GLY A 220 -19.65 -3.68 11.15
CA GLY A 220 -19.36 -4.41 9.92
C GLY A 220 -19.93 -3.77 8.65
N LYS A 221 -21.05 -3.03 8.77
CA LYS A 221 -21.65 -2.27 7.66
C LYS A 221 -20.71 -1.19 7.10
N LEU A 222 -19.98 -0.49 7.98
CA LEU A 222 -19.03 0.55 7.57
C LEU A 222 -17.80 -0.06 6.89
N LEU A 223 -17.30 -1.18 7.40
CA LEU A 223 -16.23 -1.93 6.73
C LEU A 223 -16.68 -2.42 5.34
N GLY A 224 -17.91 -2.91 5.22
CA GLY A 224 -18.48 -3.33 3.95
C GLY A 224 -18.70 -2.17 2.96
N PHE A 225 -18.98 -0.96 3.45
CA PHE A 225 -19.06 0.25 2.64
C PHE A 225 -17.69 0.66 2.09
N ALA A 226 -16.65 0.64 2.94
CA ALA A 226 -15.29 1.03 2.57
C ALA A 226 -14.67 0.20 1.43
N VAL A 227 -15.19 -1.00 1.18
CA VAL A 227 -14.78 -1.83 0.03
C VAL A 227 -15.08 -1.13 -1.30
N LEU A 228 -16.18 -0.38 -1.43
CA LEU A 228 -16.54 0.27 -2.70
C LEU A 228 -15.53 1.37 -3.10
N PRO A 229 -15.23 2.36 -2.25
CA PRO A 229 -14.15 3.32 -2.55
C PRO A 229 -12.80 2.64 -2.76
N SER A 230 -12.52 1.53 -2.07
CA SER A 230 -11.27 0.78 -2.24
C SER A 230 -11.09 0.17 -3.64
N ILE A 231 -12.18 -0.17 -4.33
CA ILE A 231 -12.14 -0.59 -5.75
C ILE A 231 -11.64 0.58 -6.60
N LEU A 232 -12.23 1.77 -6.41
CA LEU A 232 -11.87 2.97 -7.15
C LEU A 232 -10.41 3.35 -6.91
N VAL A 233 -9.94 3.30 -5.65
CA VAL A 233 -8.54 3.55 -5.28
C VAL A 233 -7.61 2.58 -6.00
N THR A 234 -7.93 1.28 -6.00
CA THR A 234 -7.07 0.25 -6.62
C THR A 234 -7.00 0.42 -8.14
N LEU A 235 -8.12 0.75 -8.78
CA LEU A 235 -8.14 1.05 -10.22
C LEU A 235 -7.33 2.31 -10.54
N ALA A 236 -7.46 3.36 -9.74
CA ALA A 236 -6.70 4.58 -9.89
C ALA A 236 -5.20 4.35 -9.69
N MET A 237 -4.80 3.54 -8.71
CA MET A 237 -3.40 3.11 -8.52
C MET A 237 -2.86 2.38 -9.76
N GLY A 238 -3.64 1.47 -10.35
CA GLY A 238 -3.28 0.79 -11.59
C GLY A 238 -3.07 1.74 -12.77
N MET A 239 -3.97 2.72 -12.93
CA MET A 239 -3.86 3.77 -13.96
C MET A 239 -2.63 4.67 -13.75
N VAL A 240 -2.35 5.09 -12.51
CA VAL A 240 -1.15 5.92 -12.22
C VAL A 240 0.12 5.13 -12.49
N LEU A 241 0.17 3.85 -12.10
CA LEU A 241 1.32 2.97 -12.37
C LEU A 241 1.58 2.83 -13.88
N THR A 242 0.55 2.55 -14.68
CA THR A 242 0.71 2.43 -16.14
C THR A 242 1.12 3.75 -16.76
N ALA A 243 0.56 4.87 -16.31
CA ALA A 243 0.94 6.20 -16.76
C ALA A 243 2.41 6.53 -16.45
N ILE A 244 2.91 6.23 -15.24
CA ILE A 244 4.33 6.45 -14.87
C ILE A 244 5.27 5.55 -15.69
N ALA A 245 4.87 4.31 -15.97
CA ALA A 245 5.65 3.41 -16.81
C ALA A 245 5.75 3.95 -18.26
N ILE A 246 4.60 4.35 -18.85
CA ILE A 246 4.55 4.95 -20.19
C ILE A 246 5.34 6.26 -20.23
N TRP A 247 5.22 7.10 -19.19
CA TRP A 247 5.97 8.34 -19.07
C TRP A 247 7.49 8.09 -19.14
N GLY A 248 8.01 7.11 -18.38
CA GLY A 248 9.45 6.81 -18.37
C GLY A 248 9.95 6.25 -19.70
N ILE A 249 9.16 5.39 -20.36
CA ILE A 249 9.46 4.88 -21.70
C ILE A 249 9.43 6.01 -22.74
N GLY A 250 8.45 6.90 -22.64
CA GLY A 250 8.34 8.09 -23.48
C GLY A 250 9.52 9.03 -23.30
N LEU A 251 9.96 9.24 -22.05
CA LEU A 251 11.12 10.05 -21.73
C LEU A 251 12.41 9.45 -22.29
N TYR A 252 12.59 8.13 -22.18
CA TYR A 252 13.74 7.43 -22.77
C TYR A 252 13.86 7.67 -24.29
N LYS A 253 12.73 7.69 -25.00
CA LYS A 253 12.71 7.91 -26.45
C LYS A 253 12.96 9.37 -26.86
N ASN A 254 12.40 10.33 -26.13
CA ASN A 254 12.40 11.74 -26.55
C ASN A 254 13.55 12.55 -25.94
N ALA A 255 14.04 12.17 -24.76
CA ALA A 255 15.12 12.86 -24.04
C ALA A 255 15.95 11.87 -23.20
N PRO A 256 16.66 10.92 -23.84
CA PRO A 256 17.45 9.91 -23.13
C PRO A 256 18.48 10.51 -22.17
N GLN A 257 18.98 11.72 -22.46
CA GLN A 257 19.92 12.45 -21.61
C GLN A 257 19.35 12.79 -20.22
N LEU A 258 18.04 13.07 -20.10
CA LEU A 258 17.41 13.35 -18.81
C LEU A 258 17.31 12.09 -17.94
N LEU A 259 17.05 10.94 -18.58
CA LEU A 259 16.96 9.66 -17.90
C LEU A 259 18.34 9.12 -17.49
N ALA A 260 19.38 9.40 -18.28
CA ALA A 260 20.77 9.10 -17.96
C ALA A 260 21.39 10.05 -16.91
N GLY A 261 20.71 11.16 -16.60
CA GLY A 261 21.16 12.14 -15.62
C GLY A 261 21.03 11.69 -14.15
N ASN A 262 21.42 12.59 -13.26
CA ASN A 262 21.37 12.42 -11.80
C ASN A 262 20.30 13.32 -11.14
N SER A 263 19.18 13.52 -11.84
CA SER A 263 18.03 14.29 -11.36
C SER A 263 17.06 13.46 -10.53
N GLY A 264 17.46 12.25 -10.13
CA GLY A 264 16.68 11.38 -9.25
C GLY A 264 16.54 11.93 -7.83
N ILE A 265 15.80 11.20 -7.00
CA ILE A 265 15.60 11.56 -5.59
C ILE A 265 16.98 11.68 -4.94
N VAL A 266 17.25 12.79 -4.26
CA VAL A 266 18.52 12.98 -3.54
C VAL A 266 19.74 12.98 -4.48
N GLY A 267 19.55 13.31 -5.76
CA GLY A 267 20.62 13.40 -6.77
C GLY A 267 21.15 12.03 -7.22
N THR A 268 20.34 10.98 -7.06
CA THR A 268 20.63 9.65 -7.58
C THR A 268 20.32 9.59 -9.07
N SER A 269 20.69 8.48 -9.73
CA SER A 269 20.37 8.26 -11.14
C SER A 269 18.85 8.37 -11.38
N THR A 270 18.45 9.16 -12.38
CA THR A 270 17.04 9.36 -12.74
C THR A 270 16.40 8.03 -13.14
N SER A 271 17.08 7.22 -13.97
CA SER A 271 16.60 5.90 -14.39
C SER A 271 16.44 4.94 -13.20
N GLY A 272 17.43 4.90 -12.31
CA GLY A 272 17.38 4.07 -11.10
C GLY A 272 16.25 4.47 -10.16
N THR A 273 16.05 5.78 -9.96
CA THR A 273 14.95 6.32 -9.16
C THR A 273 13.59 5.96 -9.77
N TRP A 274 13.42 6.18 -11.08
CA TRP A 274 12.19 5.86 -11.78
C TRP A 274 11.87 4.36 -11.70
N LEU A 275 12.85 3.49 -11.94
CA LEU A 275 12.69 2.03 -11.78
C LEU A 275 12.30 1.67 -10.35
N GLY A 276 12.95 2.26 -9.34
CA GLY A 276 12.61 2.06 -7.94
C GLY A 276 11.17 2.47 -7.61
N ILE A 277 10.71 3.61 -8.13
CA ILE A 277 9.32 4.08 -8.00
C ILE A 277 8.35 3.08 -8.64
N VAL A 278 8.62 2.67 -9.88
CA VAL A 278 7.77 1.71 -10.61
C VAL A 278 7.68 0.39 -9.86
N LEU A 279 8.81 -0.17 -9.41
CA LEU A 279 8.85 -1.41 -8.64
C LEU A 279 8.04 -1.30 -7.34
N MET A 280 8.20 -0.20 -6.60
CA MET A 280 7.43 0.03 -5.39
C MET A 280 5.92 0.16 -5.69
N MET A 281 5.55 0.90 -6.74
CA MET A 281 4.16 1.02 -7.16
C MET A 281 3.55 -0.31 -7.63
N VAL A 282 4.31 -1.16 -8.33
CA VAL A 282 3.89 -2.52 -8.68
C VAL A 282 3.60 -3.32 -7.41
N LEU A 283 4.52 -3.34 -6.45
CA LEU A 283 4.34 -4.05 -5.18
C LEU A 283 3.11 -3.56 -4.41
N ALA A 284 2.94 -2.23 -4.28
CA ALA A 284 1.76 -1.65 -3.65
C ALA A 284 0.46 -2.00 -4.39
N CYS A 285 0.45 -1.90 -5.73
CA CYS A 285 -0.74 -2.22 -6.53
C CYS A 285 -1.10 -3.70 -6.47
N SER A 286 -0.11 -4.60 -6.45
CA SER A 286 -0.31 -6.04 -6.25
C SER A 286 -0.91 -6.31 -4.86
N LEU A 287 -0.34 -5.74 -3.79
CA LEU A 287 -0.88 -5.88 -2.44
C LEU A 287 -2.30 -5.32 -2.30
N ALA A 288 -2.58 -4.16 -2.89
CA ALA A 288 -3.91 -3.57 -2.93
C ALA A 288 -4.91 -4.47 -3.68
N THR A 289 -4.51 -5.06 -4.80
CA THR A 289 -5.36 -5.95 -5.60
C THR A 289 -5.67 -7.26 -4.86
N LEU A 290 -4.66 -7.89 -4.25
CA LEU A 290 -4.83 -9.12 -3.48
C LEU A 290 -5.70 -8.88 -2.23
N SER A 291 -5.45 -7.80 -1.50
CA SER A 291 -6.26 -7.43 -0.33
C SER A 291 -7.70 -7.07 -0.73
N LEU A 292 -7.92 -6.38 -1.85
CA LEU A 292 -9.25 -6.07 -2.36
C LEU A 292 -10.03 -7.34 -2.73
N ARG A 293 -9.40 -8.29 -3.44
CA ARG A 293 -10.02 -9.60 -3.77
C ARG A 293 -10.44 -10.33 -2.50
N ARG A 294 -9.56 -10.40 -1.50
CA ARG A 294 -9.85 -10.99 -0.20
C ARG A 294 -11.00 -10.28 0.52
N ALA A 295 -11.03 -8.95 0.50
CA ALA A 295 -12.11 -8.15 1.10
C ALA A 295 -13.46 -8.38 0.41
N LEU A 296 -13.48 -8.47 -0.93
CA LEU A 296 -14.69 -8.76 -1.72
C LEU A 296 -15.21 -10.16 -1.42
N SER A 297 -14.32 -11.15 -1.36
CA SER A 297 -14.66 -12.53 -1.00
C SER A 297 -15.29 -12.62 0.40
N ALA A 298 -14.66 -11.98 1.39
CA ALA A 298 -15.21 -11.92 2.76
C ALA A 298 -16.57 -11.21 2.81
N ARG A 299 -16.72 -10.09 2.08
CA ARG A 299 -17.98 -9.34 2.01
C ARG A 299 -19.10 -10.15 1.37
N ALA A 300 -18.81 -10.90 0.31
CA ALA A 300 -19.78 -11.77 -0.35
C ALA A 300 -20.23 -12.89 0.60
N ALA A 301 -19.30 -13.53 1.30
CA ALA A 301 -19.61 -14.56 2.29
C ALA A 301 -20.49 -14.05 3.44
N LEU A 302 -20.22 -12.84 3.96
CA LEU A 302 -21.04 -12.21 5.01
C LEU A 302 -22.48 -11.94 4.56
N ARG A 303 -22.68 -11.52 3.30
CA ARG A 303 -24.02 -11.28 2.74
C ARG A 303 -24.83 -12.56 2.57
N MET A 304 -24.17 -13.68 2.27
CA MET A 304 -24.84 -14.97 2.15
C MET A 304 -25.26 -15.53 3.51
N SER A 305 -24.49 -15.29 4.57
CA SER A 305 -24.82 -15.76 5.92
C SER A 305 -25.92 -14.95 6.64
N SER A 306 -26.31 -13.80 6.10
CA SER A 306 -27.37 -12.95 6.66
C SER A 306 -28.74 -13.13 5.99
N ARG A 307 -28.83 -14.03 5.01
CA ARG A 307 -30.08 -14.43 4.35
C ARG A 307 -30.52 -15.77 4.93
#